data_AF-A0A559QU26-F1
#
_entry.id   AF-A0A559QU26-F1
#
_cell.length_a   1.000
_cell.length_b   1.000
_cell.length_c   1.000
_cell.angle_alpha   90.00
_cell.angle_beta   90.00
_cell.angle_gamma   90.00
#
_symmetry.space_group_name_H-M   'P 1'
#
loop_
_entity.id
_entity.type
_entity.pdbx_description
1 polymer ?
#
loop_
_entity_poly.entity_id
_entity_poly.type
_entity_poly.pdbx_seq_one_letter_code
_entity_poly.pdbx_strand_id
1 'polypeptide(L)'
;MYWWDGSQLVDSQGRNANPDNGEVYGSNPLEPNEAAIKAFASFIGENHDRIKTQRGGGWEFDRVAGGYPDWFLFRRGETFTEFDNDLAGGRSRSQPMVVSAYGPKGDGRAIFDASGNNPFAGPTGSDPETDPYWFHQIVTSIEHHGRYGWVGAQDAVSEYDGQPITAILEDMYITGSTKGGVVYAPRETLVHKTIITNNEELGYFTGGTKAQTTLDTVIMFRNGFASDPLTDPDPVHDKFTRNIYQAGGAQLGHVYRNLISASGASGGPQMRFGAVMENSLILEGYFYCSTRSGSSGNAWLEANDQTGQSCIVRNSVQFPYKYPNVNDPDTYGLSDTDAHTGDGFAIQAATFGAEIQGNIISGAMMINELGGNLDDVRKGIRVTASPMEYKNGTTYTLKNNTISDNIVYMARAGIELEGDTTGAVNNVVENNTLVSDIPLSRRLSNANVDADEFVMRDNTLYTNSDAPSETWIQNNSYEPMGNASTQEGWTDPSRTLKRYVTEELGMALLDWADDPFLDPAEKQIRVDAGEEYDPTGMKTFMAVAEHMRLGGNIAAPSNGNKPSLTADYAWDDRFTALAVVNWVREGFGLDAVGE
;
A
#
# COMPACT_ATOMS: atom_id res chain seq x y z
N MET A 1 -6.48 -37.51 7.02
CA MET A 1 -5.62 -36.31 7.07
C MET A 1 -4.19 -36.76 6.89
N TYR A 2 -3.33 -35.91 6.32
CA TYR A 2 -1.89 -36.15 6.24
C TYR A 2 -1.16 -35.22 7.21
N TRP A 3 -0.06 -35.69 7.76
CA TRP A 3 0.77 -34.99 8.71
C TRP A 3 2.21 -34.96 8.24
N TRP A 4 2.93 -33.92 8.61
CA TRP A 4 4.38 -33.86 8.45
C TRP A 4 5.05 -34.36 9.73
N ASP A 5 5.87 -35.41 9.64
CA ASP A 5 6.57 -35.97 10.81
C ASP A 5 7.93 -35.30 11.09
N GLY A 6 8.31 -34.30 10.28
CA GLY A 6 9.63 -33.68 10.28
C GLY A 6 10.53 -34.12 9.11
N SER A 7 10.16 -35.19 8.40
CA SER A 7 10.96 -35.77 7.31
C SER A 7 10.15 -36.27 6.11
N GLN A 8 8.90 -36.70 6.32
CA GLN A 8 8.01 -37.22 5.29
C GLN A 8 6.54 -36.97 5.64
N LEU A 9 5.69 -37.05 4.63
CA LEU A 9 4.25 -37.07 4.81
C LEU A 9 3.80 -38.44 5.32
N VAL A 10 2.94 -38.43 6.34
CA VAL A 10 2.33 -39.63 6.92
C VAL A 10 0.82 -39.49 7.04
N ASP A 11 0.07 -40.58 7.00
CA ASP A 11 -1.37 -40.57 7.23
C ASP A 11 -1.72 -40.47 8.73
N SER A 12 -3.01 -40.50 9.07
CA SER A 12 -3.49 -40.45 10.46
C SER A 12 -3.07 -41.66 11.32
N GLN A 13 -2.55 -42.73 10.72
CA GLN A 13 -2.00 -43.89 11.42
C GLN A 13 -0.46 -43.85 11.48
N GLY A 14 0.17 -42.77 10.98
CA GLY A 14 1.62 -42.62 10.92
C GLY A 14 2.29 -43.42 9.81
N ARG A 15 1.53 -43.91 8.81
CA ARG A 15 2.10 -44.61 7.65
C ARG A 15 2.58 -43.60 6.62
N ASN A 16 3.74 -43.83 6.01
CA ASN A 16 4.31 -42.94 4.99
C ASN A 16 3.93 -43.32 3.54
N ALA A 17 3.13 -44.36 3.36
CA ALA A 17 2.69 -44.84 2.07
C ALA A 17 1.21 -45.19 2.08
N ASN A 18 0.58 -45.04 0.93
CA ASN A 18 -0.82 -45.35 0.71
C ASN A 18 -1.04 -46.87 0.88
N PRO A 19 -1.95 -47.29 1.79
CA PRO A 19 -2.17 -48.71 2.05
C PRO A 19 -2.79 -49.47 0.88
N ASP A 20 -3.43 -48.77 -0.07
CA ASP A 20 -4.13 -49.37 -1.20
C ASP A 20 -3.18 -49.72 -2.36
N ASN A 21 -2.13 -48.93 -2.58
CA ASN A 21 -1.22 -49.08 -3.73
C ASN A 21 0.29 -49.11 -3.36
N GLY A 22 0.65 -48.86 -2.10
CA GLY A 22 2.03 -48.88 -1.61
C GLY A 22 2.88 -47.66 -2.00
N GLU A 23 2.30 -46.66 -2.67
CA GLU A 23 3.03 -45.48 -3.09
C GLU A 23 3.31 -44.54 -1.91
N VAL A 24 4.53 -44.04 -1.82
CA VAL A 24 4.97 -43.13 -0.75
C VAL A 24 4.33 -41.76 -0.96
N TYR A 25 3.86 -41.12 0.11
CA TYR A 25 3.21 -39.81 0.05
C TYR A 25 4.15 -38.66 -0.33
N GLY A 26 5.45 -38.82 -0.09
CA GLY A 26 6.48 -37.85 -0.44
C GLY A 26 7.13 -37.18 0.77
N SER A 27 8.23 -36.47 0.51
CA SER A 27 9.03 -35.75 1.51
C SER A 27 9.02 -34.23 1.35
N ASN A 28 8.17 -33.70 0.46
CA ASN A 28 7.92 -32.28 0.33
C ASN A 28 6.42 -32.03 0.54
N PRO A 29 6.00 -31.34 1.61
CA PRO A 29 4.58 -31.07 1.84
C PRO A 29 3.95 -30.19 0.76
N LEU A 30 4.73 -29.32 0.09
CA LEU A 30 4.22 -28.46 -0.98
C LEU A 30 4.18 -29.16 -2.35
N GLU A 31 4.90 -30.27 -2.49
CA GLU A 31 4.94 -31.10 -3.70
C GLU A 31 4.79 -32.59 -3.31
N PRO A 32 3.63 -32.97 -2.74
CA PRO A 32 3.37 -34.36 -2.38
C PRO A 32 3.27 -35.24 -3.63
N ASN A 33 3.42 -36.55 -3.46
CA ASN A 33 3.04 -37.50 -4.50
C ASN A 33 1.51 -37.52 -4.63
N GLU A 34 0.99 -36.74 -5.58
CA GLU A 34 -0.45 -36.59 -5.83
C GLU A 34 -1.15 -37.90 -6.22
N ALA A 35 -0.42 -38.89 -6.75
CA ALA A 35 -0.98 -40.22 -7.01
C ALA A 35 -1.19 -41.05 -5.73
N ALA A 36 -0.42 -40.74 -4.68
CA ALA A 36 -0.50 -41.44 -3.39
C ALA A 36 -1.48 -40.78 -2.42
N ILE A 37 -1.55 -39.44 -2.40
CA ILE A 37 -2.46 -38.71 -1.50
C ILE A 37 -3.89 -38.67 -2.03
N LYS A 38 -4.86 -38.57 -1.13
CA LYS A 38 -6.28 -38.38 -1.42
C LYS A 38 -6.76 -37.11 -0.73
N ALA A 39 -7.30 -36.17 -1.50
CA ALA A 39 -7.90 -34.97 -0.93
C ALA A 39 -9.01 -35.35 0.08
N PHE A 40 -9.08 -34.61 1.19
CA PHE A 40 -10.14 -34.81 2.18
C PHE A 40 -11.40 -34.10 1.68
N ALA A 41 -12.51 -34.83 1.63
CA ALA A 41 -13.78 -34.28 1.15
C ALA A 41 -14.32 -33.19 2.10
N SER A 42 -14.06 -33.31 3.40
CA SER A 42 -14.40 -32.32 4.41
C SER A 42 -13.64 -32.63 5.71
N PHE A 43 -13.38 -31.61 6.53
CA PHE A 43 -12.92 -31.76 7.92
C PHE A 43 -14.02 -31.40 8.94
N ILE A 44 -15.24 -31.12 8.48
CA ILE A 44 -16.39 -30.76 9.32
C ILE A 44 -16.72 -31.94 10.23
N GLY A 45 -16.68 -31.71 11.55
CA GLY A 45 -16.97 -32.73 12.57
C GLY A 45 -15.80 -33.67 12.92
N GLU A 46 -14.60 -33.45 12.36
CA GLU A 46 -13.40 -34.22 12.71
C GLU A 46 -12.95 -33.90 14.15
N ASN A 47 -12.90 -34.94 15.01
CA ASN A 47 -12.57 -34.81 16.43
C ASN A 47 -11.12 -35.19 16.72
N HIS A 48 -10.17 -34.58 16.01
CA HIS A 48 -8.74 -34.79 16.22
C HIS A 48 -8.14 -33.65 17.05
N ASP A 49 -7.29 -33.95 18.03
CA ASP A 49 -6.75 -32.95 18.98
C ASP A 49 -6.09 -31.73 18.31
N ARG A 50 -5.48 -31.92 17.14
CA ARG A 50 -4.85 -30.85 16.34
C ARG A 50 -5.85 -29.96 15.58
N ILE A 51 -7.08 -30.42 15.40
CA ILE A 51 -8.12 -29.76 14.58
C ILE A 51 -9.27 -29.26 15.43
N LYS A 52 -9.42 -29.82 16.65
CA LYS A 52 -10.43 -29.42 17.62
C LYS A 52 -10.56 -27.91 17.67
N THR A 53 -11.77 -27.46 17.37
CA THR A 53 -12.18 -26.08 17.54
C THR A 53 -12.17 -25.76 19.04
N GLN A 54 -11.37 -24.76 19.41
CA GLN A 54 -11.33 -24.30 20.80
C GLN A 54 -12.50 -23.36 21.03
N ARG A 55 -13.52 -23.84 21.75
CA ARG A 55 -14.67 -23.00 22.14
C ARG A 55 -14.21 -21.98 23.19
N GLY A 56 -14.08 -20.72 22.78
CA GLY A 56 -13.89 -19.58 23.68
C GLY A 56 -15.07 -19.42 24.64
N GLY A 57 -14.80 -19.01 25.88
CA GLY A 57 -15.82 -18.90 26.92
C GLY A 57 -16.87 -17.83 26.62
N GLY A 58 -18.14 -18.23 26.56
CA GLY A 58 -19.31 -17.33 26.56
C GLY A 58 -19.98 -17.13 25.18
N TRP A 59 -19.20 -17.14 24.11
CA TRP A 59 -19.67 -17.14 22.72
C TRP A 59 -18.94 -18.25 21.95
N GLU A 60 -19.69 -19.17 21.33
CA GLU A 60 -19.11 -20.33 20.63
C GLU A 60 -18.42 -19.87 19.33
N PHE A 61 -17.14 -19.52 19.40
CA PHE A 61 -16.30 -19.33 18.23
C PHE A 61 -15.53 -20.61 17.93
N ASP A 62 -15.93 -21.30 16.87
CA ASP A 62 -15.24 -22.49 16.41
C ASP A 62 -14.00 -22.07 15.59
N ARG A 63 -12.84 -22.04 16.25
CA ARG A 63 -11.53 -21.71 15.64
C ARG A 63 -10.68 -22.96 15.38
N VAL A 64 -10.43 -23.28 14.10
CA VAL A 64 -9.67 -24.46 13.72
C VAL A 64 -8.23 -24.32 14.19
N ALA A 65 -7.74 -25.39 14.83
CA ALA A 65 -6.36 -25.53 15.28
C ALA A 65 -5.88 -24.42 16.24
N GLY A 66 -6.76 -23.82 17.04
CA GLY A 66 -6.40 -22.77 18.00
C GLY A 66 -5.16 -23.12 18.82
N GLY A 67 -4.03 -22.45 18.55
CA GLY A 67 -2.74 -22.70 19.21
C GLY A 67 -1.88 -23.86 18.72
N TYR A 68 -2.33 -24.59 17.70
CA TYR A 68 -1.61 -25.73 17.14
C TYR A 68 -0.79 -25.28 15.91
N PRO A 69 0.52 -25.55 15.89
CA PRO A 69 1.40 -25.17 14.78
C PRO A 69 1.43 -26.27 13.72
N ASP A 70 0.39 -26.32 12.90
CA ASP A 70 0.26 -27.32 11.82
C ASP A 70 0.12 -26.63 10.44
N TRP A 71 0.19 -27.45 9.39
CA TRP A 71 0.12 -27.01 8.00
C TRP A 71 -1.25 -27.36 7.42
N PHE A 72 -1.93 -26.36 6.87
CA PHE A 72 -3.19 -26.47 6.15
C PHE A 72 -2.92 -26.19 4.69
N LEU A 73 -2.96 -27.24 3.88
CA LEU A 73 -2.57 -27.19 2.48
C LEU A 73 -3.76 -27.40 1.56
N PHE A 74 -3.90 -26.51 0.60
CA PHE A 74 -4.98 -26.46 -0.37
C PHE A 74 -4.42 -26.73 -1.76
N ARG A 75 -5.16 -27.43 -2.63
CA ARG A 75 -4.64 -27.75 -3.96
C ARG A 75 -4.57 -26.48 -4.80
N ARG A 76 -3.43 -26.22 -5.45
CA ARG A 76 -3.29 -25.12 -6.43
C ARG A 76 -4.28 -25.29 -7.56
N GLY A 77 -4.85 -24.18 -8.04
CA GLY A 77 -5.82 -24.15 -9.14
C GLY A 77 -7.24 -24.59 -8.75
N GLU A 78 -7.45 -25.08 -7.53
CA GLU A 78 -8.79 -25.37 -7.02
C GLU A 78 -9.40 -24.15 -6.34
N THR A 79 -10.73 -24.02 -6.49
CA THR A 79 -11.54 -23.01 -5.83
C THR A 79 -12.29 -23.61 -4.64
N PHE A 80 -12.14 -22.98 -3.49
CA PHE A 80 -12.75 -23.34 -2.22
C PHE A 80 -13.82 -22.31 -1.89
N THR A 81 -15.09 -22.71 -1.95
CA THR A 81 -16.25 -21.81 -1.83
C THR A 81 -16.94 -21.85 -0.47
N GLU A 82 -16.54 -22.76 0.40
CA GLU A 82 -17.16 -22.99 1.70
C GLU A 82 -16.09 -23.17 2.78
N PHE A 83 -16.20 -22.37 3.83
CA PHE A 83 -15.50 -22.54 5.10
C PHE A 83 -16.53 -22.46 6.21
N ASP A 84 -16.43 -23.35 7.18
CA ASP A 84 -17.31 -23.34 8.36
C ASP A 84 -16.65 -22.70 9.57
N ASN A 85 -15.33 -22.50 9.53
CA ASN A 85 -14.53 -22.10 10.68
C ASN A 85 -13.41 -21.16 10.28
N ASP A 86 -12.93 -20.40 11.25
CA ASP A 86 -11.76 -19.54 11.09
C ASP A 86 -10.48 -20.38 11.18
N LEU A 87 -9.53 -20.12 10.30
CA LEU A 87 -8.16 -20.60 10.45
C LEU A 87 -7.46 -19.66 11.42
N ALA A 88 -7.27 -20.09 12.67
CA ALA A 88 -6.70 -19.26 13.74
C ALA A 88 -5.76 -20.06 14.68
N GLY A 89 -4.91 -20.91 14.09
CA GLY A 89 -3.87 -21.68 14.79
C GLY A 89 -2.47 -21.04 14.86
N GLY A 90 -1.51 -21.80 15.36
CA GLY A 90 -0.11 -21.41 15.54
C GLY A 90 0.22 -21.04 16.99
N ARG A 91 1.22 -21.67 17.59
CA ARG A 91 1.50 -21.55 19.03
C ARG A 91 2.31 -20.30 19.39
N SER A 92 3.28 -19.97 18.55
CA SER A 92 4.23 -18.87 18.76
C SER A 92 4.82 -18.45 17.42
N ARG A 93 5.58 -17.35 17.37
CA ARG A 93 6.25 -16.89 16.14
C ARG A 93 7.18 -17.95 15.52
N SER A 94 7.83 -18.79 16.34
CA SER A 94 8.69 -19.89 15.87
C SER A 94 7.93 -21.19 15.57
N GLN A 95 6.67 -21.26 15.95
CA GLN A 95 5.76 -22.38 15.70
C GLN A 95 4.45 -21.82 15.14
N PRO A 96 4.44 -21.22 13.94
CA PRO A 96 3.23 -20.71 13.34
C PRO A 96 2.38 -21.85 12.75
N MET A 97 1.11 -21.56 12.51
CA MET A 97 0.32 -22.31 11.54
C MET A 97 0.69 -21.83 10.14
N VAL A 98 0.84 -22.77 9.21
CA VAL A 98 1.10 -22.47 7.80
C VAL A 98 -0.16 -22.78 7.02
N VAL A 99 -0.69 -21.79 6.31
CA VAL A 99 -1.78 -21.96 5.35
C VAL A 99 -1.20 -21.73 3.96
N SER A 100 -1.16 -22.76 3.13
CA SER A 100 -0.51 -22.67 1.83
C SER A 100 -1.13 -23.57 0.77
N ALA A 101 -0.56 -23.56 -0.43
CA ALA A 101 -1.02 -24.33 -1.56
C ALA A 101 0.01 -25.39 -2.01
N TYR A 102 -0.45 -26.62 -2.23
CA TYR A 102 0.36 -27.74 -2.74
C TYR A 102 0.07 -28.04 -4.21
N GLY A 103 1.01 -28.69 -4.88
CA GLY A 103 0.93 -29.09 -6.29
C GLY A 103 1.86 -28.25 -7.19
N PRO A 104 1.87 -28.51 -8.51
CA PRO A 104 2.68 -27.78 -9.47
C PRO A 104 2.43 -26.28 -9.40
N LYS A 105 3.52 -25.51 -9.34
CA LYS A 105 3.44 -24.04 -9.32
C LYS A 105 2.73 -23.47 -10.54
N GLY A 106 2.74 -24.16 -11.68
CA GLY A 106 2.05 -23.74 -12.90
C GLY A 106 0.52 -23.77 -12.81
N ASP A 107 -0.05 -24.39 -11.78
CA ASP A 107 -1.51 -24.55 -11.63
C ASP A 107 -2.18 -23.34 -10.96
N GLY A 108 -1.41 -22.31 -10.58
CA GLY A 108 -1.95 -21.12 -9.91
C GLY A 108 -1.75 -21.10 -8.39
N ARG A 109 -2.48 -20.18 -7.75
CA ARG A 109 -2.74 -20.18 -6.30
C ARG A 109 -3.92 -21.10 -5.99
N ALA A 110 -4.10 -21.49 -4.73
CA ALA A 110 -5.40 -21.99 -4.30
C ALA A 110 -6.35 -20.79 -4.15
N ILE A 111 -7.59 -20.90 -4.61
CA ILE A 111 -8.55 -19.78 -4.66
C ILE A 111 -9.56 -19.95 -3.54
N PHE A 112 -9.66 -18.97 -2.64
CA PHE A 112 -10.64 -18.90 -1.58
C PHE A 112 -11.70 -17.89 -1.99
N ASP A 113 -12.84 -18.39 -2.46
CA ASP A 113 -13.98 -17.59 -2.94
C ASP A 113 -15.23 -17.95 -2.16
N ALA A 114 -15.17 -17.67 -0.86
CA ALA A 114 -16.15 -18.13 0.10
C ALA A 114 -17.31 -17.13 0.24
N SER A 115 -18.52 -17.57 -0.10
CA SER A 115 -19.75 -16.78 0.11
C SER A 115 -20.25 -16.80 1.56
N GLY A 116 -19.72 -17.71 2.39
CA GLY A 116 -20.09 -17.93 3.78
C GLY A 116 -19.07 -17.36 4.76
N ASN A 117 -18.48 -18.23 5.61
CA ASN A 117 -17.45 -17.78 6.53
C ASN A 117 -16.18 -17.40 5.80
N ASN A 118 -15.53 -16.33 6.26
CA ASN A 118 -14.22 -15.95 5.77
C ASN A 118 -13.15 -16.57 6.70
N PRO A 119 -12.30 -17.49 6.20
CA PRO A 119 -11.36 -18.23 7.04
C PRO A 119 -10.27 -17.36 7.67
N PHE A 120 -10.09 -16.13 7.18
CA PHE A 120 -9.09 -15.17 7.65
C PHE A 120 -9.70 -13.94 8.29
N ALA A 121 -10.98 -14.00 8.68
CA ALA A 121 -11.62 -12.89 9.35
C ALA A 121 -12.37 -13.30 10.60
N GLY A 122 -12.08 -12.61 11.70
CA GLY A 122 -12.80 -12.81 12.94
C GLY A 122 -14.21 -12.23 12.93
N PRO A 123 -15.06 -12.67 13.87
CA PRO A 123 -16.35 -12.06 14.14
C PRO A 123 -16.17 -10.55 14.44
N THR A 124 -17.06 -9.73 13.89
CA THR A 124 -17.13 -8.31 14.23
C THR A 124 -17.62 -8.16 15.67
N GLY A 125 -16.78 -7.64 16.57
CA GLY A 125 -17.17 -7.31 17.95
C GLY A 125 -16.53 -8.16 19.04
N SER A 126 -15.48 -8.94 18.74
CA SER A 126 -14.71 -9.63 19.78
C SER A 126 -14.01 -8.63 20.70
N ASP A 127 -14.29 -8.74 22.00
CA ASP A 127 -13.57 -7.98 23.03
C ASP A 127 -12.25 -8.73 23.31
N PRO A 128 -11.07 -8.13 23.04
CA PRO A 128 -9.79 -8.76 23.31
C PRO A 128 -9.59 -9.16 24.78
N GLU A 129 -10.36 -8.56 25.71
CA GLU A 129 -10.32 -8.92 27.13
C GLU A 129 -11.07 -10.22 27.45
N THR A 130 -12.05 -10.62 26.61
CA THR A 130 -12.86 -11.83 26.85
C THR A 130 -12.73 -12.91 25.79
N ASP A 131 -12.28 -12.56 24.58
CA ASP A 131 -12.07 -13.48 23.47
C ASP A 131 -10.58 -13.74 23.27
N PRO A 132 -10.07 -14.90 23.72
CA PRO A 132 -8.64 -15.15 23.68
C PRO A 132 -8.16 -15.29 22.23
N TYR A 133 -7.02 -14.70 21.88
CA TYR A 133 -6.36 -14.88 20.58
C TYR A 133 -5.19 -15.88 20.73
N TRP A 134 -5.03 -16.73 19.72
CA TRP A 134 -4.20 -17.95 19.84
C TRP A 134 -3.24 -18.10 18.68
N PHE A 135 -3.13 -17.12 17.77
CA PHE A 135 -2.63 -17.41 16.43
C PHE A 135 -1.35 -16.68 16.06
N HIS A 136 -0.48 -17.43 15.38
CA HIS A 136 0.67 -16.95 14.65
C HIS A 136 0.64 -17.62 13.28
N GLN A 137 0.60 -16.84 12.20
CA GLN A 137 0.30 -17.37 10.86
C GLN A 137 1.37 -17.08 9.83
N ILE A 138 1.53 -18.02 8.92
CA ILE A 138 2.12 -17.80 7.60
C ILE A 138 1.04 -18.19 6.59
N VAL A 139 0.62 -17.26 5.74
CA VAL A 139 -0.33 -17.50 4.65
C VAL A 139 0.37 -17.21 3.34
N THR A 140 0.42 -18.19 2.44
CA THR A 140 1.14 -18.02 1.17
C THR A 140 0.59 -18.80 -0.01
N SER A 141 0.71 -18.22 -1.21
CA SER A 141 0.20 -18.79 -2.48
C SER A 141 -1.32 -19.02 -2.46
N ILE A 142 -2.06 -18.12 -1.82
CA ILE A 142 -3.51 -18.12 -1.78
C ILE A 142 -4.04 -16.87 -2.50
N GLU A 143 -5.01 -17.09 -3.37
CA GLU A 143 -5.88 -16.03 -3.89
C GLU A 143 -7.11 -15.97 -2.99
N HIS A 144 -7.35 -14.84 -2.35
CA HIS A 144 -8.39 -14.65 -1.35
C HIS A 144 -9.37 -13.58 -1.80
N HIS A 145 -10.61 -14.01 -2.05
CA HIS A 145 -11.72 -13.13 -2.38
C HIS A 145 -12.44 -12.77 -1.08
N GLY A 146 -11.92 -11.74 -0.42
CA GLY A 146 -12.39 -11.30 0.88
C GLY A 146 -11.31 -10.58 1.69
N ARG A 147 -11.67 -10.20 2.92
CA ARG A 147 -10.74 -9.52 3.83
C ARG A 147 -9.80 -10.49 4.54
N TYR A 148 -8.58 -10.06 4.82
CA TYR A 148 -7.70 -10.63 5.84
C TYR A 148 -7.68 -9.70 7.06
N GLY A 149 -8.06 -10.18 8.24
CA GLY A 149 -8.14 -9.27 9.38
C GLY A 149 -9.07 -9.64 10.53
N TRP A 150 -8.67 -9.30 11.76
CA TRP A 150 -9.47 -9.51 12.96
C TRP A 150 -9.53 -8.22 13.77
N VAL A 151 -10.74 -7.71 14.01
CA VAL A 151 -10.92 -6.52 14.86
C VAL A 151 -10.25 -6.76 16.21
N GLY A 152 -9.34 -5.86 16.62
CA GLY A 152 -8.62 -5.96 17.89
C GLY A 152 -7.31 -6.76 17.84
N ALA A 153 -6.98 -7.44 16.74
CA ALA A 153 -5.76 -8.25 16.65
C ALA A 153 -4.46 -7.44 16.79
N GLN A 154 -4.48 -6.16 16.44
CA GLN A 154 -3.33 -5.28 16.66
C GLN A 154 -3.02 -5.07 18.15
N ASP A 155 -4.01 -5.25 19.03
CA ASP A 155 -3.89 -5.08 20.49
C ASP A 155 -3.80 -6.41 21.25
N ALA A 156 -4.13 -7.52 20.59
CA ALA A 156 -4.15 -8.84 21.18
C ALA A 156 -2.75 -9.41 21.48
N VAL A 157 -2.73 -10.38 22.40
CA VAL A 157 -1.58 -11.23 22.72
C VAL A 157 -2.02 -12.70 22.67
N SER A 158 -1.10 -13.59 22.34
CA SER A 158 -1.32 -15.03 22.34
C SER A 158 -1.45 -15.54 23.78
N GLU A 159 -2.49 -16.33 24.07
CA GLU A 159 -2.63 -16.95 25.39
C GLU A 159 -1.54 -17.97 25.73
N TYR A 160 -0.80 -18.49 24.74
CA TYR A 160 0.24 -19.49 24.98
C TYR A 160 1.53 -18.91 25.54
N ASP A 161 1.96 -17.76 25.01
CA ASP A 161 3.27 -17.18 25.33
C ASP A 161 3.19 -15.71 25.80
N GLY A 162 1.99 -15.13 25.82
CA GLY A 162 1.74 -13.74 26.20
C GLY A 162 2.33 -12.71 25.24
N GLN A 163 2.85 -13.14 24.08
CA GLN A 163 3.45 -12.26 23.08
C GLN A 163 2.40 -11.72 22.11
N PRO A 164 2.67 -10.61 21.41
CA PRO A 164 1.77 -10.13 20.36
C PRO A 164 1.53 -11.20 19.30
N ILE A 165 0.30 -11.35 18.84
CA ILE A 165 0.00 -12.21 17.69
C ILE A 165 0.61 -11.64 16.40
N THR A 166 1.04 -12.52 15.50
CA THR A 166 1.84 -12.15 14.31
C THR A 166 1.36 -12.87 13.05
N ALA A 167 1.57 -12.27 11.89
CA ALA A 167 1.30 -12.90 10.60
C ALA A 167 2.37 -12.59 9.55
N ILE A 168 2.55 -13.52 8.61
CA ILE A 168 3.28 -13.32 7.37
C ILE A 168 2.33 -13.64 6.23
N LEU A 169 2.11 -12.69 5.33
CA LEU A 169 1.33 -12.84 4.10
C LEU A 169 2.29 -12.72 2.93
N GLU A 170 2.49 -13.78 2.16
CA GLU A 170 3.45 -13.80 1.05
C GLU A 170 2.84 -14.41 -0.21
N ASP A 171 3.08 -13.81 -1.38
CA ASP A 171 2.53 -14.32 -2.65
C ASP A 171 0.99 -14.46 -2.59
N MET A 172 0.35 -13.53 -1.90
CA MET A 172 -1.10 -13.46 -1.81
C MET A 172 -1.66 -12.60 -2.95
N TYR A 173 -2.88 -12.94 -3.38
CA TYR A 173 -3.72 -12.06 -4.19
C TYR A 173 -5.01 -11.81 -3.42
N ILE A 174 -5.24 -10.59 -2.96
CA ILE A 174 -6.37 -10.24 -2.08
C ILE A 174 -7.30 -9.29 -2.83
N THR A 175 -8.53 -9.73 -3.08
CA THR A 175 -9.50 -9.03 -3.94
C THR A 175 -10.93 -9.13 -3.43
N GLY A 176 -11.84 -8.33 -4.00
CA GLY A 176 -13.29 -8.53 -3.88
C GLY A 176 -13.85 -8.32 -2.48
N SER A 177 -13.07 -7.73 -1.56
CA SER A 177 -13.55 -7.46 -0.20
C SER A 177 -14.43 -6.21 -0.16
N THR A 178 -15.60 -6.33 0.47
CA THR A 178 -16.51 -5.21 0.73
C THR A 178 -16.13 -4.37 1.96
N LYS A 179 -15.16 -4.83 2.75
CA LYS A 179 -14.73 -4.18 4.02
C LYS A 179 -13.22 -3.97 4.09
N GLY A 180 -12.61 -3.86 2.92
CA GLY A 180 -11.19 -3.70 2.68
C GLY A 180 -10.37 -5.00 2.64
N GLY A 181 -9.26 -4.98 1.91
CA GLY A 181 -8.42 -6.15 1.63
C GLY A 181 -7.70 -6.68 2.88
N VAL A 182 -6.91 -5.83 3.53
CA VAL A 182 -6.21 -6.15 4.80
C VAL A 182 -6.63 -5.17 5.88
N VAL A 183 -7.29 -5.65 6.94
CA VAL A 183 -7.87 -4.78 7.98
C VAL A 183 -7.53 -5.26 9.38
N TYR A 184 -7.12 -4.38 10.29
CA TYR A 184 -6.78 -4.77 11.67
C TYR A 184 -5.87 -6.00 11.72
N ALA A 185 -4.78 -5.97 10.95
CA ALA A 185 -3.83 -7.06 10.92
C ALA A 185 -3.23 -7.30 12.33
N PRO A 186 -2.81 -8.55 12.65
CA PRO A 186 -2.02 -8.84 13.84
C PRO A 186 -0.86 -7.86 14.01
N ARG A 187 -0.51 -7.55 15.25
CA ARG A 187 0.34 -6.40 15.60
C ARG A 187 1.59 -6.28 14.72
N GLU A 188 2.34 -7.36 14.57
CA GLU A 188 3.55 -7.42 13.76
C GLU A 188 3.30 -8.28 12.51
N THR A 189 2.52 -7.75 11.57
CA THR A 189 2.24 -8.42 10.29
C THR A 189 3.26 -7.99 9.23
N LEU A 190 3.84 -8.97 8.54
CA LEU A 190 4.61 -8.74 7.31
C LEU A 190 3.73 -9.12 6.12
N VAL A 191 3.57 -8.21 5.17
CA VAL A 191 2.96 -8.47 3.86
C VAL A 191 4.05 -8.29 2.82
N HIS A 192 4.36 -9.37 2.09
CA HIS A 192 5.47 -9.41 1.14
C HIS A 192 5.02 -9.96 -0.21
N LYS A 193 5.51 -9.37 -1.32
CA LYS A 193 5.23 -9.84 -2.69
C LYS A 193 3.76 -10.20 -2.92
N THR A 194 2.89 -9.28 -2.52
CA THR A 194 1.45 -9.50 -2.44
C THR A 194 0.73 -8.42 -3.23
N ILE A 195 -0.35 -8.81 -3.89
CA ILE A 195 -1.24 -7.91 -4.62
C ILE A 195 -2.52 -7.74 -3.82
N ILE A 196 -2.94 -6.49 -3.61
CA ILE A 196 -4.17 -6.11 -2.93
C ILE A 196 -4.94 -5.17 -3.85
N THR A 197 -6.03 -5.66 -4.44
CA THR A 197 -6.67 -5.00 -5.58
C THR A 197 -8.18 -5.15 -5.57
N ASN A 198 -8.89 -4.25 -6.26
CA ASN A 198 -10.34 -4.34 -6.50
C ASN A 198 -11.17 -4.61 -5.23
N ASN A 199 -10.85 -3.92 -4.12
CA ASN A 199 -11.63 -3.96 -2.89
C ASN A 199 -12.52 -2.71 -2.77
N GLU A 200 -13.76 -2.85 -2.31
CA GLU A 200 -14.79 -1.79 -2.33
C GLU A 200 -14.46 -0.60 -1.41
N GLU A 201 -13.94 -0.86 -0.20
CA GLU A 201 -13.67 0.23 0.76
C GLU A 201 -12.19 0.67 0.79
N LEU A 202 -11.28 -0.26 1.10
CA LEU A 202 -9.88 0.07 1.41
C LEU A 202 -8.92 -1.04 0.96
N GLY A 203 -7.71 -0.70 0.53
CA GLY A 203 -6.67 -1.73 0.35
C GLY A 203 -6.18 -2.24 1.70
N TYR A 204 -5.68 -1.31 2.52
CA TYR A 204 -5.23 -1.55 3.89
C TYR A 204 -5.86 -0.57 4.88
N PHE A 205 -6.31 -1.10 6.02
CA PHE A 205 -6.84 -0.32 7.13
C PHE A 205 -6.33 -0.78 8.49
N THR A 206 -6.02 0.17 9.35
CA THR A 206 -5.78 -0.10 10.77
C THR A 206 -6.08 1.11 11.64
N GLY A 207 -6.13 0.89 12.95
CA GLY A 207 -6.26 1.92 13.98
C GLY A 207 -5.57 1.53 15.29
N GLY A 208 -5.74 2.35 16.32
CA GLY A 208 -5.11 2.14 17.63
C GLY A 208 -3.68 2.69 17.70
N THR A 209 -2.89 2.23 18.68
CA THR A 209 -1.54 2.78 18.98
C THR A 209 -0.44 1.72 19.02
N LYS A 210 -0.76 0.46 18.72
CA LYS A 210 0.19 -0.66 18.82
C LYS A 210 0.54 -1.31 17.48
N ALA A 211 -0.28 -1.10 16.44
CA ALA A 211 -0.09 -1.71 15.13
C ALA A 211 1.28 -1.36 14.53
N GLN A 212 1.94 -2.38 13.97
CA GLN A 212 3.30 -2.37 13.44
C GLN A 212 3.40 -3.18 12.15
N THR A 213 2.45 -2.97 11.22
CA THR A 213 2.43 -3.72 9.95
C THR A 213 3.52 -3.23 9.01
N THR A 214 4.25 -4.17 8.41
CA THR A 214 5.19 -3.95 7.32
C THR A 214 4.58 -4.41 6.00
N LEU A 215 4.49 -3.50 5.04
CA LEU A 215 4.21 -3.80 3.63
C LEU A 215 5.51 -3.65 2.86
N ASP A 216 6.03 -4.74 2.31
CA ASP A 216 7.29 -4.75 1.56
C ASP A 216 7.11 -5.42 0.20
N THR A 217 7.31 -4.65 -0.88
CA THR A 217 7.07 -5.12 -2.25
C THR A 217 5.60 -5.55 -2.42
N VAL A 218 4.71 -4.57 -2.24
CA VAL A 218 3.25 -4.76 -2.32
C VAL A 218 2.71 -3.92 -3.47
N ILE A 219 1.74 -4.46 -4.18
CA ILE A 219 1.02 -3.76 -5.26
C ILE A 219 -0.40 -3.48 -4.76
N MET A 220 -0.75 -2.20 -4.66
CA MET A 220 -2.09 -1.74 -4.35
C MET A 220 -2.67 -0.99 -5.54
N PHE A 221 -3.80 -1.49 -6.04
CA PHE A 221 -4.43 -0.98 -7.25
C PHE A 221 -5.95 -1.04 -7.12
N ARG A 222 -6.68 -0.04 -7.64
CA ARG A 222 -8.15 -0.09 -7.77
C ARG A 222 -8.92 -0.38 -6.48
N ASN A 223 -8.48 0.17 -5.34
CA ASN A 223 -9.19 0.00 -4.08
C ASN A 223 -10.00 1.25 -3.70
N GLY A 224 -11.21 1.03 -3.20
CA GLY A 224 -12.04 2.04 -2.55
C GLY A 224 -13.20 2.59 -3.37
N PHE A 225 -13.48 2.04 -4.55
CA PHE A 225 -14.47 2.66 -5.43
C PHE A 225 -15.89 2.24 -5.10
N ALA A 226 -16.82 3.19 -5.21
CA ALA A 226 -18.25 2.93 -5.04
C ALA A 226 -18.85 2.14 -6.22
N SER A 227 -18.27 2.25 -7.41
CA SER A 227 -18.53 1.38 -8.55
C SER A 227 -17.31 0.51 -8.84
N ASP A 228 -17.51 -0.70 -9.39
CA ASP A 228 -16.44 -1.66 -9.61
C ASP A 228 -15.48 -1.18 -10.72
N PRO A 229 -14.22 -0.81 -10.38
CA PRO A 229 -13.25 -0.27 -11.32
C PRO A 229 -12.71 -1.30 -12.33
N LEU A 230 -13.10 -2.58 -12.20
CA LEU A 230 -12.84 -3.61 -13.20
C LEU A 230 -13.85 -3.54 -14.36
N THR A 231 -15.08 -3.10 -14.10
CA THR A 231 -16.18 -3.10 -15.09
C THR A 231 -16.62 -1.71 -15.49
N ASP A 232 -16.43 -0.73 -14.61
CA ASP A 232 -16.69 0.68 -14.85
C ASP A 232 -15.42 1.37 -15.34
N PRO A 233 -15.39 1.89 -16.58
CA PRO A 233 -14.24 2.64 -17.07
C PRO A 233 -14.10 4.03 -16.41
N ASP A 234 -15.13 4.53 -15.71
CA ASP A 234 -15.17 5.79 -14.94
C ASP A 234 -15.59 5.61 -13.48
N PRO A 235 -14.85 4.82 -12.68
CA PRO A 235 -15.32 4.46 -11.36
C PRO A 235 -15.41 5.69 -10.45
N VAL A 236 -16.47 5.76 -9.64
CA VAL A 236 -16.75 6.96 -8.83
C VAL A 236 -15.73 7.12 -7.72
N HIS A 237 -15.06 8.27 -7.71
CA HIS A 237 -14.08 8.66 -6.71
C HIS A 237 -14.74 9.35 -5.52
N ASP A 238 -14.36 8.95 -4.30
CA ASP A 238 -14.77 9.63 -3.06
C ASP A 238 -13.56 10.14 -2.26
N LYS A 239 -13.80 10.88 -1.18
CA LYS A 239 -12.72 11.52 -0.40
C LYS A 239 -12.20 10.71 0.80
N PHE A 240 -12.74 9.51 1.05
CA PHE A 240 -12.52 8.73 2.25
C PHE A 240 -11.83 7.40 1.95
N THR A 241 -12.36 6.63 1.02
CA THR A 241 -11.87 5.32 0.60
C THR A 241 -10.59 5.44 -0.22
N ARG A 242 -9.65 4.49 -0.11
CA ARG A 242 -8.29 4.61 -0.67
C ARG A 242 -7.50 3.31 -0.53
N ASN A 243 -6.33 3.27 -1.17
CA ASN A 243 -5.37 2.18 -1.02
C ASN A 243 -4.90 2.00 0.44
N ILE A 244 -4.44 3.05 1.12
CA ILE A 244 -3.93 2.96 2.51
C ILE A 244 -4.60 3.99 3.41
N TYR A 245 -5.35 3.50 4.40
CA TYR A 245 -5.88 4.31 5.50
C TYR A 245 -5.31 3.82 6.84
N GLN A 246 -4.22 4.45 7.29
CA GLN A 246 -3.74 4.28 8.65
C GLN A 246 -4.44 5.32 9.55
N ALA A 247 -5.36 4.87 10.41
CA ALA A 247 -6.01 5.73 11.40
C ALA A 247 -5.15 5.91 12.67
N GLY A 248 -4.22 4.98 12.90
CA GLY A 248 -3.32 4.98 14.03
C GLY A 248 -2.29 3.84 13.96
N GLY A 249 -1.28 3.87 14.82
CA GLY A 249 -0.19 2.91 14.88
C GLY A 249 0.78 3.21 16.01
N ALA A 250 1.71 2.29 16.24
CA ALA A 250 2.87 2.57 17.10
C ALA A 250 3.77 3.62 16.43
N GLN A 251 4.54 4.37 17.23
CA GLN A 251 5.50 5.35 16.73
C GLN A 251 6.50 4.68 15.77
N LEU A 252 6.47 5.07 14.48
CA LEU A 252 7.22 4.43 13.40
C LEU A 252 6.99 2.91 13.28
N GLY A 253 5.87 2.41 13.78
CA GLY A 253 5.57 0.98 13.74
C GLY A 253 5.23 0.46 12.35
N HIS A 254 4.60 1.31 11.53
CA HIS A 254 4.28 0.95 10.16
C HIS A 254 5.47 1.18 9.24
N VAL A 255 5.72 0.22 8.36
CA VAL A 255 6.75 0.30 7.33
C VAL A 255 6.12 0.03 5.97
N TYR A 256 6.25 0.98 5.05
CA TYR A 256 5.81 0.89 3.68
C TYR A 256 7.04 0.97 2.77
N ARG A 257 7.48 -0.17 2.24
CA ARG A 257 8.70 -0.24 1.42
C ARG A 257 8.42 -0.88 0.08
N ASN A 258 9.01 -0.34 -0.99
CA ASN A 258 8.86 -0.89 -2.34
C ASN A 258 7.37 -1.03 -2.75
N LEU A 259 6.52 -0.14 -2.24
CA LEU A 259 5.07 -0.16 -2.45
C LEU A 259 4.72 0.52 -3.77
N ILE A 260 3.82 -0.08 -4.55
CA ILE A 260 3.05 0.65 -5.56
C ILE A 260 1.69 0.97 -4.97
N SER A 261 1.32 2.26 -4.92
CA SER A 261 -0.04 2.71 -4.63
C SER A 261 -0.55 3.49 -5.83
N ALA A 262 -1.56 2.96 -6.51
CA ALA A 262 -2.09 3.56 -7.72
C ALA A 262 -3.61 3.39 -7.81
N SER A 263 -4.28 4.39 -8.40
CA SER A 263 -5.72 4.34 -8.67
C SER A 263 -6.53 3.91 -7.43
N GLY A 264 -6.35 4.59 -6.30
CA GLY A 264 -7.31 4.53 -5.20
C GLY A 264 -8.49 5.46 -5.49
N ALA A 265 -9.65 5.23 -4.88
CA ALA A 265 -10.81 6.11 -5.07
C ALA A 265 -10.60 7.52 -4.50
N SER A 266 -9.81 7.63 -3.42
CA SER A 266 -9.27 8.88 -2.91
C SER A 266 -7.76 8.83 -2.91
N GLY A 267 -7.14 10.01 -2.79
CA GLY A 267 -5.70 10.20 -2.72
C GLY A 267 -4.97 9.16 -1.85
N GLY A 268 -3.69 9.04 -2.13
CA GLY A 268 -2.78 8.00 -1.69
C GLY A 268 -2.55 7.89 -0.19
N PRO A 269 -1.42 7.30 0.22
CA PRO A 269 -1.27 6.80 1.57
C PRO A 269 -1.50 7.85 2.66
N GLN A 270 -2.45 7.54 3.54
CA GLN A 270 -2.73 8.30 4.75
C GLN A 270 -2.01 7.64 5.93
N MET A 271 -0.95 8.26 6.43
CA MET A 271 -0.10 7.74 7.51
C MET A 271 -0.33 8.49 8.83
N ARG A 272 -1.46 8.21 9.51
CA ARG A 272 -1.75 8.83 10.82
C ARG A 272 -1.13 8.05 11.97
N PHE A 273 -0.54 8.76 12.92
CA PHE A 273 0.27 8.21 14.01
C PHE A 273 1.58 7.55 13.56
N GLY A 274 2.13 8.02 12.45
CA GLY A 274 3.52 7.80 12.11
C GLY A 274 3.85 6.49 11.44
N ALA A 275 4.78 6.56 10.49
CA ALA A 275 5.21 5.45 9.66
C ALA A 275 6.56 5.77 9.00
N VAL A 276 7.20 4.73 8.49
CA VAL A 276 8.33 4.79 7.58
C VAL A 276 7.83 4.46 6.18
N MET A 277 8.14 5.28 5.19
CA MET A 277 7.92 5.01 3.77
C MET A 277 9.22 5.15 3.00
N GLU A 278 9.59 4.11 2.24
CA GLU A 278 10.87 4.07 1.52
C GLU A 278 10.68 3.47 0.12
N ASN A 279 11.39 4.02 -0.88
CA ASN A 279 11.53 3.46 -2.22
C ASN A 279 10.18 3.11 -2.90
N SER A 280 9.14 3.90 -2.62
CA SER A 280 7.77 3.58 -3.04
C SER A 280 7.34 4.45 -4.22
N LEU A 281 6.45 3.91 -5.04
CA LEU A 281 5.85 4.58 -6.20
C LEU A 281 4.39 4.93 -5.89
N ILE A 282 4.07 6.22 -5.90
CA ILE A 282 2.74 6.74 -5.60
C ILE A 282 2.18 7.44 -6.84
N LEU A 283 1.06 6.94 -7.36
CA LEU A 283 0.35 7.44 -8.54
C LEU A 283 -1.04 7.93 -8.11
N GLU A 284 -1.05 8.93 -7.24
CA GLU A 284 -2.24 9.33 -6.49
C GLU A 284 -2.28 10.85 -6.24
N GLY A 285 -3.46 11.36 -5.88
CA GLY A 285 -3.71 12.80 -5.84
C GLY A 285 -3.27 13.58 -4.61
N TYR A 286 -2.76 12.87 -3.59
CA TYR A 286 -2.03 13.39 -2.44
C TYR A 286 -1.55 12.23 -1.58
N PHE A 287 -0.54 12.41 -0.75
CA PHE A 287 -0.26 11.50 0.37
C PHE A 287 0.28 12.29 1.56
N TYR A 288 0.14 11.78 2.79
CA TYR A 288 0.55 12.56 3.95
C TYR A 288 0.88 11.75 5.18
N CYS A 289 1.69 12.36 6.04
CA CYS A 289 1.86 11.95 7.42
C CYS A 289 1.22 12.95 8.38
N SER A 290 0.69 12.44 9.48
CA SER A 290 0.10 13.30 10.52
C SER A 290 0.14 12.61 11.87
N THR A 291 0.36 13.39 12.93
CA THR A 291 0.12 12.93 14.31
C THR A 291 -1.34 13.06 14.74
N ARG A 292 -2.20 13.65 13.89
CA ARG A 292 -3.63 13.78 14.12
C ARG A 292 -4.38 12.54 13.66
N SER A 293 -5.26 12.05 14.50
CA SER A 293 -6.28 11.06 14.15
C SER A 293 -7.69 11.64 14.37
N GLY A 294 -8.73 10.87 14.02
CA GLY A 294 -10.11 11.23 14.32
C GLY A 294 -10.41 11.29 15.83
N SER A 295 -9.50 10.78 16.67
CA SER A 295 -9.53 10.94 18.13
C SER A 295 -8.40 11.87 18.60
N SER A 296 -8.65 12.66 19.64
CA SER A 296 -7.67 13.58 20.25
C SER A 296 -6.59 12.90 21.10
N GLY A 297 -6.52 11.57 21.12
CA GLY A 297 -5.53 10.83 21.91
C GLY A 297 -4.43 10.24 21.04
N ASN A 298 -3.18 10.62 21.30
CA ASN A 298 -1.99 10.03 20.67
C ASN A 298 -1.02 9.63 21.80
N ALA A 299 -1.13 8.39 22.24
CA ALA A 299 -0.52 7.95 23.50
C ALA A 299 1.01 8.10 23.54
N TRP A 300 1.71 7.81 22.44
CA TRP A 300 3.17 7.94 22.40
C TRP A 300 3.65 9.37 22.20
N LEU A 301 2.87 10.22 21.52
CA LEU A 301 3.14 11.66 21.46
C LEU A 301 3.00 12.29 22.84
N GLU A 302 1.91 11.98 23.55
CA GLU A 302 1.59 12.51 24.88
C GLU A 302 2.53 11.97 25.97
N ALA A 303 2.89 10.68 25.92
CA ALA A 303 3.78 10.07 26.90
C ALA A 303 5.22 10.57 26.83
N ASN A 304 5.66 10.98 25.62
CA ASN A 304 7.06 11.32 25.35
C ASN A 304 7.27 12.79 24.95
N ASP A 305 6.26 13.66 25.07
CA ASP A 305 6.36 15.11 24.82
C ASP A 305 7.01 15.47 23.47
N GLN A 306 6.55 14.82 22.39
CA GLN A 306 7.12 14.94 21.04
C GLN A 306 8.64 14.63 20.98
N THR A 307 9.07 13.55 21.63
CA THR A 307 10.45 13.04 21.56
C THR A 307 10.59 11.92 20.53
N GLY A 308 11.69 11.96 19.77
CA GLY A 308 11.99 10.99 18.71
C GLY A 308 11.46 11.46 17.37
N GLN A 309 10.95 10.52 16.56
CA GLN A 309 10.50 10.78 15.20
C GLN A 309 9.05 10.31 15.04
N SER A 310 8.26 11.06 14.28
CA SER A 310 6.87 10.71 13.99
C SER A 310 6.70 10.18 12.56
N CYS A 311 7.54 10.54 11.59
CA CYS A 311 7.46 9.98 10.25
C CYS A 311 8.80 10.04 9.52
N ILE A 312 9.04 9.06 8.66
CA ILE A 312 10.18 9.04 7.75
C ILE A 312 9.64 8.74 6.35
N VAL A 313 9.97 9.56 5.36
CA VAL A 313 9.63 9.35 3.95
C VAL A 313 10.87 9.56 3.11
N ARG A 314 11.40 8.50 2.50
CA ARG A 314 12.64 8.55 1.74
C ARG A 314 12.53 7.97 0.35
N ASN A 315 13.30 8.55 -0.56
CA ASN A 315 13.64 7.98 -1.87
C ASN A 315 12.44 7.49 -2.70
N SER A 316 11.26 8.06 -2.45
CA SER A 316 10.02 7.66 -3.11
C SER A 316 9.73 8.57 -4.29
N VAL A 317 9.02 8.05 -5.28
CA VAL A 317 8.56 8.82 -6.44
C VAL A 317 7.05 8.96 -6.33
N GLN A 318 6.57 10.20 -6.36
CA GLN A 318 5.17 10.52 -6.56
C GLN A 318 4.98 11.16 -7.93
N PHE A 319 4.00 10.67 -8.66
CA PHE A 319 3.36 11.42 -9.74
C PHE A 319 2.02 11.94 -9.22
N PRO A 320 1.94 13.22 -8.76
CA PRO A 320 0.69 13.78 -8.25
C PRO A 320 -0.38 13.65 -9.30
N TYR A 321 -1.58 13.23 -8.92
CA TYR A 321 -2.68 13.01 -9.87
C TYR A 321 -3.88 13.90 -9.54
N LYS A 322 -4.43 14.58 -10.54
CA LYS A 322 -5.68 15.34 -10.39
C LYS A 322 -6.78 14.72 -11.23
N TYR A 323 -7.92 14.51 -10.59
CA TYR A 323 -9.12 14.05 -11.26
C TYR A 323 -10.33 14.89 -10.82
N PRO A 324 -11.24 15.23 -11.76
CA PRO A 324 -11.13 14.96 -13.20
C PRO A 324 -10.09 15.84 -13.90
N ASN A 325 -9.64 15.41 -15.08
CA ASN A 325 -8.79 16.20 -15.98
C ASN A 325 -9.21 16.00 -17.45
N VAL A 326 -8.51 16.63 -18.39
CA VAL A 326 -8.91 16.66 -19.82
C VAL A 326 -8.85 15.29 -20.47
N ASN A 327 -7.84 14.48 -20.13
CA ASN A 327 -7.63 13.15 -20.72
C ASN A 327 -8.13 12.02 -19.81
N ASP A 328 -8.71 12.36 -18.66
CA ASP A 328 -9.38 11.44 -17.74
C ASP A 328 -10.56 12.18 -17.08
N PRO A 329 -11.65 12.37 -17.82
CA PRO A 329 -12.79 13.17 -17.38
C PRO A 329 -13.68 12.40 -16.40
N ASP A 330 -14.43 13.14 -15.58
CA ASP A 330 -15.58 12.62 -14.83
C ASP A 330 -16.81 12.74 -15.73
N THR A 331 -17.08 11.67 -16.47
CA THR A 331 -18.11 11.53 -17.50
C THR A 331 -19.48 11.93 -16.97
N TYR A 332 -19.74 11.61 -15.69
CA TYR A 332 -21.04 11.78 -15.06
C TYR A 332 -21.11 12.91 -14.04
N GLY A 333 -19.96 13.48 -13.65
CA GLY A 333 -19.88 14.53 -12.63
C GLY A 333 -20.24 14.01 -11.23
N LEU A 334 -20.02 12.72 -10.96
CA LEU A 334 -20.44 12.05 -9.72
C LEU A 334 -19.34 11.98 -8.68
N SER A 335 -18.10 12.20 -9.08
CA SER A 335 -16.94 12.07 -8.21
C SER A 335 -16.74 13.30 -7.32
N ASP A 336 -16.22 13.09 -6.12
CA ASP A 336 -15.83 14.17 -5.22
C ASP A 336 -14.56 14.86 -5.75
N THR A 337 -14.61 16.17 -5.98
CA THR A 337 -13.45 16.92 -6.50
C THR A 337 -12.30 17.03 -5.48
N ASP A 338 -12.55 16.70 -4.22
CA ASP A 338 -11.52 16.58 -3.18
C ASP A 338 -10.85 15.20 -3.15
N ALA A 339 -11.29 14.24 -3.97
CA ALA A 339 -10.72 12.89 -4.01
C ALA A 339 -9.26 12.89 -4.51
N HIS A 340 -9.01 13.55 -5.65
CA HIS A 340 -7.68 13.66 -6.26
C HIS A 340 -7.39 15.09 -6.62
N THR A 341 -6.81 15.80 -5.67
CA THR A 341 -6.67 17.25 -5.80
C THR A 341 -5.46 17.71 -6.60
N GLY A 342 -4.56 16.80 -6.98
CA GLY A 342 -3.27 17.13 -7.58
C GLY A 342 -2.25 17.71 -6.58
N ASP A 343 -2.42 17.42 -5.29
CA ASP A 343 -1.45 17.79 -4.27
C ASP A 343 -0.36 16.70 -4.20
N GLY A 344 0.87 17.10 -3.90
CA GLY A 344 1.94 16.17 -3.61
C GLY A 344 1.89 15.65 -2.18
N PHE A 345 3.01 15.74 -1.48
CA PHE A 345 3.16 15.25 -0.11
C PHE A 345 2.76 16.29 0.93
N ALA A 346 2.26 15.86 2.10
CA ALA A 346 2.06 16.74 3.24
C ALA A 346 2.57 16.18 4.59
N ILE A 347 3.10 17.09 5.42
CA ILE A 347 3.20 16.91 6.88
C ILE A 347 2.15 17.78 7.56
N GLN A 348 1.50 17.27 8.61
CA GLN A 348 0.35 17.95 9.22
C GLN A 348 0.33 17.84 10.74
N ALA A 349 -0.42 18.75 11.38
CA ALA A 349 -0.69 18.75 12.83
C ALA A 349 0.60 18.89 13.66
N ALA A 350 0.70 18.14 14.76
CA ALA A 350 1.85 18.19 15.67
C ALA A 350 2.94 17.20 15.25
N THR A 351 3.20 17.07 13.93
CA THR A 351 4.24 16.20 13.40
C THR A 351 5.60 16.66 13.92
N PHE A 352 6.43 15.72 14.35
CA PHE A 352 7.72 16.03 14.97
C PHE A 352 8.82 15.04 14.58
N GLY A 353 10.07 15.50 14.55
CA GLY A 353 11.21 14.65 14.17
C GLY A 353 11.05 14.04 12.78
N ALA A 354 10.17 14.59 11.92
CA ALA A 354 9.91 14.00 10.63
C ALA A 354 11.08 14.20 9.70
N GLU A 355 11.36 13.19 8.88
CA GLU A 355 12.44 13.23 7.90
C GLU A 355 11.88 12.93 6.52
N ILE A 356 11.87 13.93 5.66
CA ILE A 356 11.33 13.85 4.30
C ILE A 356 12.50 14.09 3.36
N GLN A 357 13.08 13.00 2.85
CA GLN A 357 14.39 13.07 2.19
C GLN A 357 14.50 12.34 0.85
N GLY A 358 15.14 12.96 -0.15
CA GLY A 358 15.53 12.25 -1.37
C GLY A 358 14.36 11.86 -2.27
N ASN A 359 13.16 12.39 -2.02
CA ASN A 359 11.96 12.07 -2.78
C ASN A 359 11.86 12.89 -4.06
N ILE A 360 11.18 12.34 -5.06
CA ILE A 360 10.85 13.03 -6.31
C ILE A 360 9.32 13.17 -6.38
N ILE A 361 8.84 14.41 -6.49
CA ILE A 361 7.43 14.73 -6.71
C ILE A 361 7.35 15.37 -8.09
N SER A 362 6.92 14.60 -9.08
CA SER A 362 6.99 14.98 -10.50
C SER A 362 5.62 15.17 -11.13
N GLY A 363 5.33 16.40 -11.55
CA GLY A 363 4.15 16.75 -12.35
C GLY A 363 4.22 16.32 -13.82
N ALA A 364 5.31 15.68 -14.25
CA ALA A 364 5.54 15.32 -15.65
C ALA A 364 4.40 14.46 -16.23
N MET A 365 3.89 13.48 -15.47
CA MET A 365 2.76 12.64 -15.90
C MET A 365 1.49 13.48 -16.11
N MET A 366 1.16 14.36 -15.16
CA MET A 366 -0.04 15.21 -15.28
C MET A 366 0.02 16.13 -16.48
N ILE A 367 1.18 16.74 -16.73
CA ILE A 367 1.30 17.80 -17.72
C ILE A 367 1.57 17.23 -19.12
N ASN A 368 2.42 16.21 -19.23
CA ASN A 368 2.82 15.68 -20.54
C ASN A 368 1.84 14.64 -21.09
N GLU A 369 1.05 13.98 -20.23
CA GLU A 369 0.22 12.83 -20.63
C GLU A 369 -1.27 13.07 -20.37
N LEU A 370 -1.61 13.66 -19.23
CA LEU A 370 -3.02 13.89 -18.85
C LEU A 370 -3.58 15.25 -19.31
N GLY A 371 -2.80 16.01 -20.08
CA GLY A 371 -3.22 17.31 -20.62
C GLY A 371 -3.41 18.39 -19.55
N GLY A 372 -2.90 18.15 -18.33
CA GLY A 372 -2.93 19.09 -17.23
C GLY A 372 -1.93 20.23 -17.40
N ASN A 373 -1.96 21.15 -16.47
CA ASN A 373 -1.03 22.27 -16.36
C ASN A 373 -0.52 22.41 -14.91
N LEU A 374 0.26 23.45 -14.63
CA LEU A 374 0.82 23.66 -13.30
C LEU A 374 -0.28 23.81 -12.22
N ASP A 375 -1.43 24.40 -12.54
CA ASP A 375 -2.56 24.50 -11.60
C ASP A 375 -3.21 23.16 -11.26
N ASP A 376 -2.91 22.11 -12.04
CA ASP A 376 -3.34 20.73 -11.77
C ASP A 376 -2.35 19.99 -10.87
N VAL A 377 -1.10 20.47 -10.76
CA VAL A 377 -0.08 20.00 -9.81
C VAL A 377 0.09 21.07 -8.74
N ARG A 378 -0.93 21.21 -7.88
CA ARG A 378 -1.15 22.41 -7.06
C ARG A 378 0.02 22.73 -6.14
N LYS A 379 0.65 21.71 -5.56
CA LYS A 379 1.78 21.85 -4.64
C LYS A 379 2.63 20.59 -4.58
N GLY A 380 3.95 20.75 -4.51
CA GLY A 380 4.90 19.67 -4.29
C GLY A 380 4.84 19.17 -2.86
N ILE A 381 5.32 19.96 -1.91
CA ILE A 381 5.33 19.60 -0.48
C ILE A 381 4.53 20.62 0.31
N ARG A 382 3.64 20.15 1.18
CA ARG A 382 2.87 20.98 2.10
C ARG A 382 3.28 20.74 3.55
N VAL A 383 3.43 21.84 4.28
CA VAL A 383 3.60 21.88 5.73
C VAL A 383 2.38 22.57 6.33
N THR A 384 1.53 21.81 7.01
CA THR A 384 0.35 22.33 7.71
C THR A 384 0.64 22.41 9.20
N ALA A 385 0.95 23.62 9.67
CA ALA A 385 1.12 23.91 11.09
C ALA A 385 -0.26 24.06 11.75
N SER A 386 -0.62 23.13 12.63
CA SER A 386 -1.92 23.15 13.30
C SER A 386 -1.73 22.82 14.79
N PRO A 387 -1.49 23.85 15.63
CA PRO A 387 -1.43 23.69 17.08
C PRO A 387 -2.74 23.09 17.59
N MET A 388 -2.64 22.08 18.44
CA MET A 388 -3.80 21.35 18.96
C MET A 388 -3.57 20.92 20.40
N GLU A 389 -4.59 21.08 21.25
CA GLU A 389 -4.61 20.54 22.61
C GLU A 389 -4.94 19.04 22.58
N TYR A 390 -4.14 18.23 23.28
CA TYR A 390 -4.31 16.78 23.40
C TYR A 390 -4.88 16.39 24.78
N LYS A 391 -5.16 15.11 25.03
CA LYS A 391 -5.85 14.66 26.25
C LYS A 391 -5.10 14.96 27.54
N ASN A 392 -3.78 15.12 27.48
CA ASN A 392 -2.96 15.57 28.61
C ASN A 392 -3.10 17.08 28.94
N GLY A 393 -3.88 17.84 28.16
CA GLY A 393 -4.08 19.28 28.33
C GLY A 393 -2.93 20.13 27.76
N THR A 394 -1.97 19.52 27.07
CA THR A 394 -0.86 20.22 26.42
C THR A 394 -1.19 20.50 24.96
N THR A 395 -0.90 21.72 24.51
CA THR A 395 -0.95 22.09 23.10
C THR A 395 0.34 21.72 22.40
N TYR A 396 0.26 20.89 21.38
CA TYR A 396 1.39 20.47 20.56
C TYR A 396 1.29 21.03 19.14
N THR A 397 2.44 21.31 18.52
CA THR A 397 2.57 21.81 17.15
C THR A 397 3.84 21.23 16.48
N LEU A 398 4.20 21.67 15.28
CA LEU A 398 5.34 21.14 14.52
C LEU A 398 6.68 21.33 15.26
N LYS A 399 7.51 20.28 15.34
CA LYS A 399 8.77 20.32 16.09
C LYS A 399 9.88 19.46 15.47
N ASN A 400 11.06 20.01 15.24
CA ASN A 400 12.25 19.28 14.77
C ASN A 400 12.03 18.50 13.46
N ASN A 401 11.29 19.04 12.49
CA ASN A 401 11.06 18.36 11.20
C ASN A 401 12.09 18.83 10.17
N THR A 402 12.58 17.90 9.34
CA THR A 402 13.51 18.18 8.25
C THR A 402 12.94 17.70 6.92
N ILE A 403 12.90 18.60 5.94
CA ILE A 403 12.56 18.33 4.55
C ILE A 403 13.80 18.65 3.73
N SER A 404 14.51 17.63 3.25
CA SER A 404 15.78 17.85 2.55
C SER A 404 16.02 17.00 1.32
N ASP A 405 16.86 17.49 0.41
CA ASP A 405 17.32 16.71 -0.74
C ASP A 405 16.18 16.19 -1.64
N ASN A 406 15.00 16.81 -1.60
CA ASN A 406 13.87 16.43 -2.43
C ASN A 406 13.90 17.22 -3.75
N ILE A 407 13.34 16.60 -4.80
CA ILE A 407 13.09 17.25 -6.08
C ILE A 407 11.58 17.42 -6.24
N VAL A 408 11.14 18.66 -6.40
CA VAL A 408 9.78 18.98 -6.88
C VAL A 408 9.91 19.43 -8.32
N TYR A 409 9.27 18.73 -9.25
CA TYR A 409 9.38 19.01 -10.68
C TYR A 409 8.02 19.30 -11.30
N MET A 410 7.91 20.45 -11.98
CA MET A 410 6.70 20.89 -12.68
C MET A 410 5.46 21.01 -11.77
N ALA A 411 5.58 21.75 -10.68
CA ALA A 411 4.45 22.06 -9.78
C ALA A 411 4.09 23.55 -9.81
N ARG A 412 2.86 23.90 -9.42
CA ARG A 412 2.50 25.30 -9.17
C ARG A 412 3.23 25.84 -7.96
N ALA A 413 3.14 25.17 -6.82
CA ALA A 413 3.89 25.55 -5.63
C ALA A 413 4.99 24.53 -5.31
N GLY A 414 6.22 24.97 -5.08
CA GLY A 414 7.30 24.11 -4.57
C GLY A 414 6.99 23.64 -3.16
N ILE A 415 6.92 24.59 -2.23
CA ILE A 415 6.47 24.42 -0.84
C ILE A 415 5.18 25.21 -0.60
N GLU A 416 4.22 24.62 0.12
CA GLU A 416 3.12 25.35 0.77
C GLU A 416 3.32 25.31 2.29
N LEU A 417 3.35 26.48 2.93
CA LEU A 417 3.33 26.62 4.38
C LEU A 417 1.99 27.25 4.79
N GLU A 418 1.18 26.49 5.53
CA GLU A 418 -0.17 26.90 5.93
C GLU A 418 -0.46 26.69 7.42
N GLY A 419 -1.45 27.43 7.93
CA GLY A 419 -1.93 27.31 9.30
C GLY A 419 -1.27 28.28 10.28
N ASP A 420 -0.97 27.84 11.50
CA ASP A 420 -0.44 28.66 12.60
C ASP A 420 0.89 28.09 13.09
N THR A 421 2.00 28.80 12.88
CA THR A 421 3.33 28.34 13.31
C THR A 421 3.64 28.67 14.76
N THR A 422 2.75 29.35 15.49
CA THR A 422 3.03 29.80 16.87
C THR A 422 3.48 28.63 17.75
N GLY A 423 4.72 28.75 18.26
CA GLY A 423 5.31 27.75 19.17
C GLY A 423 5.88 26.52 18.46
N ALA A 424 5.89 26.49 17.12
CA ALA A 424 6.66 25.52 16.36
C ALA A 424 8.15 25.75 16.60
N VAL A 425 8.97 24.70 16.48
CA VAL A 425 10.40 24.79 16.79
C VAL A 425 11.21 23.94 15.81
N ASN A 426 12.29 24.49 15.26
CA ASN A 426 13.29 23.80 14.44
C ASN A 426 12.70 23.03 13.25
N ASN A 427 11.83 23.65 12.47
CA ASN A 427 11.36 23.05 11.21
C ASN A 427 12.20 23.57 10.06
N VAL A 428 12.82 22.69 9.28
CA VAL A 428 13.84 23.03 8.29
C VAL A 428 13.47 22.48 6.92
N VAL A 429 13.52 23.35 5.90
CA VAL A 429 13.45 22.98 4.48
C VAL A 429 14.79 23.33 3.86
N GLU A 430 15.61 22.33 3.53
CA GLU A 430 16.98 22.57 3.05
C GLU A 430 17.47 21.66 1.93
N ASN A 431 18.38 22.15 1.08
CA ASN A 431 18.99 21.37 -0.01
C ASN A 431 17.98 20.76 -0.99
N ASN A 432 16.76 21.29 -1.11
CA ASN A 432 15.78 20.82 -2.07
C ASN A 432 15.98 21.54 -3.41
N THR A 433 15.63 20.85 -4.51
CA THR A 433 15.54 21.45 -5.84
C THR A 433 14.07 21.60 -6.21
N LEU A 434 13.58 22.84 -6.27
CA LEU A 434 12.18 23.16 -6.49
C LEU A 434 11.98 23.81 -7.86
N VAL A 435 11.44 23.05 -8.81
CA VAL A 435 11.06 23.53 -10.15
C VAL A 435 9.56 23.79 -10.17
N SER A 436 9.20 25.03 -9.86
CA SER A 436 7.80 25.40 -9.63
C SER A 436 7.50 26.85 -9.98
N ASP A 437 6.26 27.14 -10.38
CA ASP A 437 5.85 28.50 -10.72
C ASP A 437 5.98 29.46 -9.54
N ILE A 438 5.62 28.99 -8.34
CA ILE A 438 5.70 29.70 -7.06
C ILE A 438 6.60 28.88 -6.13
N PRO A 439 7.78 29.36 -5.72
CA PRO A 439 8.68 28.55 -4.90
C PRO A 439 8.12 28.30 -3.49
N LEU A 440 7.40 29.29 -2.95
CA LEU A 440 6.77 29.26 -1.63
C LEU A 440 5.36 29.86 -1.68
N SER A 441 4.35 29.05 -1.40
CA SER A 441 2.98 29.51 -1.13
C SER A 441 2.77 29.69 0.37
N ARG A 442 2.52 30.92 0.81
CA ARG A 442 2.30 31.26 2.23
C ARG A 442 0.82 31.47 2.53
N ARG A 443 0.24 30.61 3.39
CA ARG A 443 -1.16 30.64 3.83
C ARG A 443 -1.29 30.57 5.36
N LEU A 444 -0.58 31.48 6.01
CA LEU A 444 -0.49 31.51 7.47
C LEU A 444 -1.57 32.41 8.10
N SER A 445 -2.08 32.00 9.27
CA SER A 445 -2.98 32.79 10.10
C SER A 445 -2.23 33.78 11.00
N ASN A 446 -0.98 33.47 11.37
CA ASN A 446 -0.10 34.34 12.12
C ASN A 446 0.68 35.30 11.20
N ALA A 447 0.91 36.52 11.70
CA ALA A 447 1.47 37.61 10.91
C ALA A 447 2.96 37.44 10.58
N ASN A 448 3.72 36.83 11.50
CA ASN A 448 5.17 36.65 11.41
C ASN A 448 5.54 35.19 11.70
N VAL A 449 6.62 34.73 11.08
CA VAL A 449 7.27 33.44 11.35
C VAL A 449 8.69 33.75 11.79
N ASP A 450 9.10 33.19 12.92
CA ASP A 450 10.48 33.32 13.38
C ASP A 450 11.35 32.20 12.79
N ALA A 451 12.63 32.48 12.56
CA ALA A 451 13.57 31.49 12.01
C ALA A 451 13.78 30.27 12.93
N ASP A 452 13.50 30.43 14.23
CA ASP A 452 13.48 29.33 15.20
C ASP A 452 12.23 28.44 15.04
N GLU A 453 11.14 28.95 14.47
CA GLU A 453 9.92 28.18 14.19
C GLU A 453 10.06 27.39 12.89
N PHE A 454 10.51 28.08 11.83
CA PHE A 454 10.64 27.54 10.49
C PHE A 454 11.76 28.24 9.73
N VAL A 455 12.59 27.50 9.00
CA VAL A 455 13.63 28.05 8.13
C VAL A 455 13.64 27.33 6.78
N MET A 456 13.72 28.11 5.71
CA MET A 456 13.90 27.59 4.34
C MET A 456 15.27 28.06 3.84
N ARG A 457 16.22 27.14 3.71
CA ARG A 457 17.61 27.51 3.40
C ARG A 457 18.32 26.60 2.42
N ASP A 458 19.33 27.13 1.73
CA ASP A 458 20.24 26.34 0.89
C ASP A 458 19.50 25.50 -0.19
N ASN A 459 18.30 25.90 -0.58
CA ASN A 459 17.54 25.27 -1.66
C ASN A 459 17.88 25.93 -3.00
N THR A 460 17.73 25.17 -4.08
CA THR A 460 17.79 25.67 -5.46
C THR A 460 16.39 25.85 -6.00
N LEU A 461 16.01 27.09 -6.33
CA LEU A 461 14.65 27.47 -6.69
C LEU A 461 14.59 27.88 -8.17
N TYR A 462 14.02 27.00 -8.99
CA TYR A 462 13.76 27.26 -10.40
C TYR A 462 12.32 27.73 -10.58
N THR A 463 12.13 29.03 -10.80
CA THR A 463 10.81 29.66 -10.76
C THR A 463 10.62 30.77 -11.79
N ASN A 464 9.36 31.08 -12.11
CA ASN A 464 8.99 32.26 -12.90
C ASN A 464 8.49 33.41 -12.02
N SER A 465 8.28 33.17 -10.72
CA SER A 465 7.85 34.17 -9.75
C SER A 465 9.03 34.91 -9.12
N ASP A 466 8.73 36.03 -8.47
CA ASP A 466 9.71 36.76 -7.67
C ASP A 466 10.22 35.90 -6.49
N ALA A 467 11.49 36.12 -6.12
CA ALA A 467 12.07 35.51 -4.94
C ALA A 467 11.33 35.99 -3.66
N PRO A 468 10.90 35.07 -2.77
CA PRO A 468 10.34 35.44 -1.49
C PRO A 468 11.40 36.12 -0.61
N SER A 469 10.97 37.12 0.17
CA SER A 469 11.86 38.08 0.86
C SER A 469 11.77 38.03 2.39
N GLU A 470 11.24 36.94 2.94
CA GLU A 470 11.07 36.75 4.38
C GLU A 470 12.43 36.48 5.10
N THR A 471 12.57 36.87 6.36
CA THR A 471 13.84 36.77 7.11
C THR A 471 14.28 35.35 7.45
N TRP A 472 13.35 34.41 7.45
CA TRP A 472 13.58 32.98 7.67
C TRP A 472 13.91 32.22 6.38
N ILE A 473 14.02 32.93 5.25
CA ILE A 473 14.45 32.42 3.96
C ILE A 473 15.91 32.81 3.76
N GLN A 474 16.81 31.83 3.74
CA GLN A 474 18.26 32.07 3.87
C GLN A 474 19.04 31.34 2.78
N ASN A 475 20.00 31.99 2.13
CA ASN A 475 20.94 31.33 1.20
C ASN A 475 20.33 30.48 0.06
N ASN A 476 19.06 30.68 -0.30
CA ASN A 476 18.48 29.99 -1.45
C ASN A 476 18.97 30.63 -2.76
N SER A 477 19.22 29.80 -3.77
CA SER A 477 19.53 30.27 -5.13
C SER A 477 18.25 30.34 -5.95
N TYR A 478 18.22 31.26 -6.91
CA TYR A 478 17.04 31.54 -7.74
C TYR A 478 17.45 31.60 -9.21
N GLU A 479 16.79 30.78 -10.02
CA GLU A 479 17.02 30.70 -11.45
C GLU A 479 15.68 30.58 -12.20
N PRO A 480 15.60 30.97 -13.48
CA PRO A 480 14.40 30.76 -14.29
C PRO A 480 14.00 29.29 -14.36
N MET A 481 12.69 29.01 -14.29
CA MET A 481 12.17 27.64 -14.28
C MET A 481 12.69 26.78 -15.44
N GLY A 482 12.80 27.34 -16.65
CA GLY A 482 13.26 26.64 -17.85
C GLY A 482 14.75 26.24 -17.84
N ASN A 483 15.54 26.71 -16.89
CA ASN A 483 16.98 26.41 -16.81
C ASN A 483 17.28 25.15 -15.98
N ALA A 484 16.30 24.63 -15.22
CA ALA A 484 16.50 23.57 -14.23
C ALA A 484 17.32 22.39 -14.75
N SER A 485 16.86 21.73 -15.81
CA SER A 485 17.52 20.52 -16.33
C SER A 485 18.96 20.76 -16.75
N THR A 486 19.26 21.94 -17.32
CA THR A 486 20.62 22.25 -17.80
C THR A 486 21.56 22.52 -16.64
N GLN A 487 21.12 23.27 -15.62
CA GLN A 487 21.94 23.66 -14.48
C GLN A 487 22.20 22.49 -13.52
N GLU A 488 21.19 21.64 -13.31
CA GLU A 488 21.30 20.45 -12.48
C GLU A 488 21.97 19.26 -13.21
N GLY A 489 22.14 19.36 -14.55
CA GLY A 489 22.71 18.28 -15.35
C GLY A 489 21.78 17.07 -15.52
N TRP A 490 20.47 17.25 -15.36
CA TRP A 490 19.47 16.20 -15.54
C TRP A 490 19.39 15.77 -17.00
N THR A 491 19.49 14.47 -17.23
CA THR A 491 19.52 13.89 -18.58
C THR A 491 18.11 13.75 -19.16
N ASP A 492 17.14 13.40 -18.31
CA ASP A 492 15.75 13.16 -18.70
C ASP A 492 14.78 13.27 -17.50
N PRO A 493 14.55 14.48 -16.95
CA PRO A 493 13.68 14.67 -15.79
C PRO A 493 12.18 14.46 -16.09
N SER A 494 11.81 14.30 -17.37
CA SER A 494 10.43 14.07 -17.83
C SER A 494 10.07 12.59 -17.96
N ARG A 495 10.80 11.70 -17.29
CA ARG A 495 10.47 10.28 -17.18
C ARG A 495 9.14 10.09 -16.44
N THR A 496 8.27 9.24 -17.00
CA THR A 496 6.90 8.95 -16.54
C THR A 496 6.62 7.45 -16.62
N LEU A 497 5.51 6.98 -16.04
CA LEU A 497 5.14 5.56 -16.15
C LEU A 497 4.90 5.12 -17.61
N LYS A 498 4.25 5.96 -18.45
CA LYS A 498 4.02 5.65 -19.86
C LYS A 498 5.33 5.38 -20.58
N ARG A 499 6.32 6.24 -20.34
CA ARG A 499 7.65 6.13 -20.95
C ARG A 499 8.43 4.95 -20.38
N TYR A 500 8.27 4.61 -19.10
CA TYR A 500 8.82 3.36 -18.57
C TYR A 500 8.28 2.15 -19.34
N VAL A 501 6.96 2.09 -19.53
CA VAL A 501 6.30 0.99 -20.27
C VAL A 501 6.74 0.92 -21.73
N THR A 502 6.81 2.05 -22.42
CA THR A 502 7.06 2.07 -23.87
C THR A 502 8.54 2.10 -24.25
N GLU A 503 9.39 2.76 -23.47
CA GLU A 503 10.82 2.95 -23.78
C GLU A 503 11.69 1.91 -23.07
N GLU A 504 11.48 1.69 -21.76
CA GLU A 504 12.30 0.77 -20.96
C GLU A 504 11.83 -0.68 -21.10
N LEU A 505 10.53 -0.94 -20.96
CA LEU A 505 9.97 -2.29 -21.12
C LEU A 505 9.74 -2.65 -22.60
N GLY A 506 9.67 -1.64 -23.48
CA GLY A 506 9.44 -1.82 -24.90
C GLY A 506 8.07 -2.46 -25.21
N MET A 507 7.04 -2.14 -24.42
CA MET A 507 5.68 -2.68 -24.59
C MET A 507 4.79 -1.75 -25.41
N ALA A 508 3.81 -2.33 -26.09
CA ALA A 508 2.71 -1.55 -26.66
C ALA A 508 1.65 -1.31 -25.58
N LEU A 509 1.09 -0.10 -25.56
CA LEU A 509 -0.01 0.24 -24.67
C LEU A 509 -1.29 -0.51 -25.06
N LEU A 510 -2.06 -0.87 -24.05
CA LEU A 510 -3.42 -1.36 -24.22
C LEU A 510 -4.31 -0.26 -24.83
N ASP A 511 -5.33 -0.70 -25.55
CA ASP A 511 -6.41 0.13 -26.06
C ASP A 511 -7.77 -0.40 -25.60
N TRP A 512 -8.83 0.34 -25.91
CA TRP A 512 -10.19 -0.03 -25.53
C TRP A 512 -10.55 -1.45 -25.96
N ALA A 513 -10.10 -1.93 -27.13
CA ALA A 513 -10.47 -3.26 -27.62
C ALA A 513 -9.82 -4.40 -26.84
N ASP A 514 -8.73 -4.13 -26.11
CA ASP A 514 -8.02 -5.14 -25.34
C ASP A 514 -8.66 -5.45 -23.98
N ASP A 515 -9.53 -4.57 -23.46
CA ASP A 515 -10.23 -4.80 -22.19
C ASP A 515 -11.62 -5.42 -22.41
N PRO A 516 -11.81 -6.71 -22.07
CA PRO A 516 -13.08 -7.41 -22.21
C PRO A 516 -13.98 -7.28 -20.97
N PHE A 517 -13.50 -6.71 -19.86
CA PHE A 517 -14.22 -6.66 -18.59
C PHE A 517 -15.13 -5.44 -18.46
N LEU A 518 -14.78 -4.37 -19.17
CA LEU A 518 -15.57 -3.14 -19.17
C LEU A 518 -16.99 -3.37 -19.70
N ASP A 519 -17.95 -2.67 -19.07
CA ASP A 519 -19.30 -2.59 -19.61
C ASP A 519 -19.27 -2.04 -21.05
N PRO A 520 -19.84 -2.75 -22.04
CA PRO A 520 -19.76 -2.33 -23.44
C PRO A 520 -20.42 -0.99 -23.74
N ALA A 521 -21.48 -0.62 -23.02
CA ALA A 521 -22.16 0.65 -23.22
C ALA A 521 -21.35 1.81 -22.65
N GLU A 522 -20.84 1.67 -21.43
CA GLU A 522 -19.96 2.65 -20.78
C GLU A 522 -18.68 2.88 -21.59
N LYS A 523 -18.06 1.78 -22.04
CA LYS A 523 -16.90 1.82 -22.93
C LYS A 523 -17.17 2.57 -24.22
N GLN A 524 -18.33 2.36 -24.85
CA GLN A 524 -18.64 3.01 -26.14
C GLN A 524 -18.78 4.52 -25.98
N ILE A 525 -19.33 5.02 -24.86
CA ILE A 525 -19.45 6.45 -24.58
C ILE A 525 -18.07 7.13 -24.64
N ARG A 526 -17.07 6.53 -23.98
CA ARG A 526 -15.69 7.05 -23.93
C ARG A 526 -14.96 6.95 -25.26
N VAL A 527 -15.16 5.84 -25.98
CA VAL A 527 -14.65 5.68 -27.36
C VAL A 527 -15.22 6.76 -28.28
N ASP A 528 -16.51 7.03 -28.21
CA ASP A 528 -17.19 8.07 -29.01
C ASP A 528 -16.72 9.48 -28.64
N ALA A 529 -16.33 9.70 -27.37
CA ALA A 529 -15.71 10.93 -26.89
C ALA A 529 -14.24 11.10 -27.34
N GLY A 530 -13.61 10.06 -27.88
CA GLY A 530 -12.22 10.08 -28.35
C GLY A 530 -11.19 9.99 -27.21
N GLU A 531 -11.57 9.47 -26.05
CA GLU A 531 -10.68 9.28 -24.92
C GLU A 531 -9.62 8.20 -25.20
N GLU A 532 -8.39 8.41 -24.71
CA GLU A 532 -7.35 7.38 -24.72
C GLU A 532 -7.63 6.38 -23.60
N TYR A 533 -7.51 5.08 -23.88
CA TYR A 533 -7.75 4.05 -22.87
C TYR A 533 -6.73 4.08 -21.73
N ASP A 534 -5.46 4.28 -22.06
CA ASP A 534 -4.34 4.23 -21.12
C ASP A 534 -3.35 5.38 -21.33
N PRO A 535 -3.77 6.63 -21.09
CA PRO A 535 -2.96 7.81 -21.39
C PRO A 535 -1.63 7.85 -20.64
N THR A 536 -1.53 7.18 -19.47
CA THR A 536 -0.35 7.18 -18.60
C THR A 536 0.45 5.88 -18.64
N GLY A 537 0.03 4.89 -19.42
CA GLY A 537 0.60 3.54 -19.40
C GLY A 537 0.32 2.74 -18.12
N MET A 538 -0.47 3.28 -17.19
CA MET A 538 -0.78 2.65 -15.91
C MET A 538 -1.56 1.35 -16.09
N LYS A 539 -2.58 1.32 -16.97
CA LYS A 539 -3.38 0.10 -17.18
C LYS A 539 -2.53 -1.00 -17.81
N THR A 540 -1.65 -0.64 -18.75
CA THR A 540 -0.70 -1.56 -19.40
C THR A 540 0.33 -2.10 -18.42
N PHE A 541 0.89 -1.26 -17.55
CA PHE A 541 1.81 -1.70 -16.50
C PHE A 541 1.11 -2.65 -15.52
N MET A 542 -0.09 -2.29 -15.05
CA MET A 542 -0.85 -3.07 -14.08
C MET A 542 -1.39 -4.38 -14.65
N ALA A 543 -1.68 -4.46 -15.95
CA ALA A 543 -2.05 -5.70 -16.63
C ALA A 543 -1.00 -6.82 -16.47
N VAL A 544 0.26 -6.46 -16.23
CA VAL A 544 1.28 -7.42 -15.80
C VAL A 544 1.38 -7.45 -14.28
N ALA A 545 1.58 -6.29 -13.65
CA ALA A 545 1.95 -6.20 -12.24
C ALA A 545 0.91 -6.82 -11.29
N GLU A 546 -0.39 -6.58 -11.55
CA GLU A 546 -1.51 -7.13 -10.79
C GLU A 546 -1.64 -8.65 -10.95
N HIS A 547 -1.17 -9.23 -12.05
CA HIS A 547 -1.32 -10.66 -12.34
C HIS A 547 -0.03 -11.47 -12.14
N MET A 548 0.96 -10.88 -11.46
CA MET A 548 2.19 -11.58 -11.11
C MET A 548 2.01 -12.54 -9.94
N ARG A 549 2.77 -13.65 -9.96
CA ARG A 549 2.90 -14.52 -8.80
C ARG A 549 4.19 -15.31 -8.75
N LEU A 550 4.52 -15.82 -7.56
CA LEU A 550 5.63 -16.75 -7.41
C LEU A 550 5.29 -18.07 -8.12
N GLY A 551 6.05 -18.37 -9.17
CA GLY A 551 5.83 -19.55 -10.00
C GLY A 551 4.76 -19.40 -11.08
N GLY A 552 4.38 -18.16 -11.44
CA GLY A 552 3.69 -17.88 -12.70
C GLY A 552 4.51 -18.36 -13.89
N ASN A 553 3.84 -18.72 -14.98
CA ASN A 553 4.45 -19.45 -16.10
C ASN A 553 4.57 -18.63 -17.40
N ILE A 554 4.01 -17.42 -17.44
CA ILE A 554 4.10 -16.51 -18.59
C ILE A 554 5.12 -15.41 -18.28
N ALA A 555 6.06 -15.17 -19.20
CA ALA A 555 6.93 -14.01 -19.12
C ALA A 555 6.19 -12.74 -19.54
N ALA A 556 6.50 -11.61 -18.90
CA ALA A 556 5.98 -10.32 -19.34
C ALA A 556 6.35 -10.06 -20.81
N PRO A 557 5.43 -9.48 -21.60
CA PRO A 557 5.70 -9.19 -23.01
C PRO A 557 6.80 -8.12 -23.17
N SER A 558 7.37 -8.06 -24.37
CA SER A 558 8.30 -7.02 -24.79
C SER A 558 8.27 -6.88 -26.32
N ASN A 559 9.07 -5.98 -26.89
CA ASN A 559 9.22 -5.79 -28.34
C ASN A 559 7.92 -5.38 -29.06
N GLY A 560 7.19 -4.43 -28.49
CA GLY A 560 5.95 -3.89 -29.03
C GLY A 560 4.73 -4.80 -28.86
N ASN A 561 4.85 -5.87 -28.09
CA ASN A 561 3.71 -6.71 -27.73
C ASN A 561 2.92 -6.10 -26.57
N LYS A 562 1.60 -6.33 -26.58
CA LYS A 562 0.69 -5.94 -25.50
C LYS A 562 0.59 -7.04 -24.44
N PRO A 563 0.36 -6.68 -23.16
CA PRO A 563 0.06 -7.66 -22.12
C PRO A 563 -1.37 -8.20 -22.26
N SER A 564 -1.63 -9.30 -21.57
CA SER A 564 -2.96 -9.89 -21.40
C SER A 564 -3.45 -9.60 -19.99
N LEU A 565 -4.68 -9.14 -19.86
CA LEU A 565 -5.33 -8.82 -18.57
C LEU A 565 -5.72 -10.05 -17.73
N THR A 566 -5.32 -11.25 -18.16
CA THR A 566 -5.66 -12.52 -17.49
C THR A 566 -4.51 -13.52 -17.47
N ALA A 567 -3.33 -13.12 -17.96
CA ALA A 567 -2.20 -14.02 -18.05
C ALA A 567 -1.57 -14.28 -16.69
N ASP A 568 -1.13 -15.53 -16.49
CA ASP A 568 -0.43 -15.99 -15.30
C ASP A 568 1.05 -15.57 -15.31
N TYR A 569 1.32 -14.29 -15.06
CA TYR A 569 2.66 -13.75 -15.16
C TYR A 569 3.57 -14.25 -14.04
N ALA A 570 4.78 -14.64 -14.41
CA ALA A 570 5.86 -14.85 -13.46
C ALA A 570 6.18 -13.53 -12.75
N TRP A 571 6.47 -13.59 -11.45
CA TRP A 571 7.00 -12.45 -10.72
C TRP A 571 8.24 -11.86 -11.41
N ASP A 572 8.15 -10.60 -11.81
CA ASP A 572 9.18 -9.90 -12.58
C ASP A 572 9.48 -8.57 -11.88
N ASP A 573 10.72 -8.43 -11.41
CA ASP A 573 11.13 -7.25 -10.62
C ASP A 573 11.07 -5.95 -11.43
N ARG A 574 11.01 -6.02 -12.77
CA ARG A 574 10.78 -4.85 -13.64
C ARG A 574 9.40 -4.22 -13.43
N PHE A 575 8.43 -4.95 -12.90
CA PHE A 575 7.07 -4.46 -12.62
C PHE A 575 6.87 -4.13 -11.13
N THR A 576 7.94 -3.76 -10.43
CA THR A 576 7.90 -3.34 -9.02
C THR A 576 8.12 -1.84 -8.86
N ALA A 577 7.78 -1.30 -7.68
CA ALA A 577 8.01 0.11 -7.37
C ALA A 577 9.49 0.48 -7.55
N LEU A 578 10.40 -0.38 -7.08
CA LEU A 578 11.82 -0.10 -7.07
C LEU A 578 12.39 0.10 -8.48
N ALA A 579 11.94 -0.70 -9.44
CA ALA A 579 12.38 -0.59 -10.82
C ALA A 579 11.98 0.75 -11.45
N VAL A 580 10.72 1.16 -11.28
CA VAL A 580 10.23 2.46 -11.79
C VAL A 580 10.89 3.62 -11.04
N VAL A 581 11.02 3.53 -9.71
CA VAL A 581 11.67 4.55 -8.89
C VAL A 581 13.10 4.78 -9.35
N ASN A 582 13.90 3.73 -9.51
CA ASN A 582 15.29 3.84 -9.94
C ASN A 582 15.41 4.36 -11.37
N TRP A 583 14.50 3.97 -12.26
CA TRP A 583 14.46 4.52 -13.61
C TRP A 583 14.11 6.01 -13.63
N VAL A 584 13.17 6.49 -12.83
CA VAL A 584 12.89 7.93 -12.72
C VAL A 584 14.09 8.68 -12.13
N ARG A 585 14.70 8.15 -11.07
CA ARG A 585 15.87 8.73 -10.39
C ARG A 585 17.07 8.92 -11.33
N GLU A 586 17.34 7.96 -12.19
CA GLU A 586 18.39 8.05 -13.21
C GLU A 586 18.18 9.25 -14.16
N GLY A 587 16.93 9.58 -14.50
CA GLY A 587 16.60 10.76 -15.32
C GLY A 587 16.98 12.09 -14.65
N PHE A 588 17.00 12.12 -13.31
CA PHE A 588 17.48 13.22 -12.49
C PHE A 588 18.98 13.10 -12.13
N GLY A 589 19.70 12.12 -12.68
CA GLY A 589 21.12 11.90 -12.39
C GLY A 589 21.39 11.40 -10.97
N LEU A 590 20.38 10.83 -10.29
CA LEU A 590 20.51 10.30 -8.94
C LEU A 590 20.89 8.82 -8.96
N ASP A 591 21.61 8.39 -7.92
CA ASP A 591 21.93 6.98 -7.70
C ASP A 591 20.67 6.15 -7.42
N ALA A 592 20.73 4.87 -7.82
CA ALA A 592 19.74 3.87 -7.49
C ALA A 592 19.65 3.65 -5.97
N VAL A 593 18.47 3.26 -5.50
CA VAL A 593 18.16 2.99 -4.09
C VAL A 593 17.65 1.55 -3.91
N GLY A 594 17.55 1.14 -2.65
CA GLY A 594 16.94 -0.15 -2.26
C GLY A 594 17.84 -1.37 -2.37
N GLU A 595 19.16 -1.19 -2.40
CA GLU A 595 20.14 -2.28 -2.26
C GLU A 595 20.17 -2.90 -0.84
#